data_AF-A0A967TZ30-F1
#
_entry.id   AF-A0A967TZ30-F1
#
_cell.length_a   1.000
_cell.length_b   1.000
_cell.length_c   1.000
_cell.angle_alpha   90.00
_cell.angle_beta   90.00
_cell.angle_gamma   90.00
#
_symmetry.space_group_name_H-M   'P 1'
#
loop_
_entity.id
_entity.type
_entity.pdbx_description
1 polymer ?
#
loop_
_entity_poly.entity_id
_entity_poly.type
_entity_poly.pdbx_seq_one_letter_code
_entity_poly.pdbx_strand_id
1 'polypeptide(L)'
;DDLIGHGRINAYQALKYTVENYGGTFDQDVIIAAGETFNLQPGITLKFTPGTGLIVYGTLNVNGQQGNSATFTRSGTIAYATIEHTTKGIDVRTSSPYSVTVDNCTIQNFTEQGIYVINEGEITVQDCLIQAPAGGSHGIYLAGKYNVPVVSGTTIKDVPIGIERINGPGAALLYDNTIRDCTTGIKTNLSSPEIYNSYLHTNT
;
A
#
# COMPACT_ATOMS: atom_id res chain seq x y z
N ASP A 1 -15.93 34.62 31.30
CA ASP A 1 -14.92 33.62 30.91
C ASP A 1 -14.46 33.85 29.49
N ASP A 2 -13.32 34.52 29.38
CA ASP A 2 -12.60 34.85 28.16
C ASP A 2 -11.84 33.63 27.61
N LEU A 3 -12.56 32.67 27.05
CA LEU A 3 -11.96 31.52 26.34
C LEU A 3 -11.79 31.80 24.84
N ILE A 4 -11.12 32.89 24.48
CA ILE A 4 -10.70 33.14 23.09
C ILE A 4 -9.20 33.38 23.06
N GLY A 5 -8.44 32.29 22.97
CA GLY A 5 -7.00 32.34 22.79
C GLY A 5 -6.64 32.89 21.41
N HIS A 6 -6.25 34.16 21.33
CA HIS A 6 -5.67 34.77 20.13
C HIS A 6 -4.16 34.50 20.03
N GLY A 7 -3.79 33.21 20.04
CA GLY A 7 -2.43 32.79 19.71
C GLY A 7 -2.21 32.82 18.19
N ARG A 8 -0.96 32.98 17.75
CA ARG A 8 -0.61 32.74 16.34
C ARG A 8 -0.82 31.24 16.05
N ILE A 9 -1.78 30.91 15.19
CA ILE A 9 -1.97 29.53 14.73
C ILE A 9 -0.79 29.19 13.81
N ASN A 10 -0.04 28.15 14.16
CA ASN A 10 0.85 27.52 13.21
C ASN A 10 -0.01 26.67 12.27
N ALA A 11 -0.37 27.25 11.12
CA ALA A 11 -1.26 26.61 10.15
C ALA A 11 -0.71 25.25 9.68
N TYR A 12 0.61 25.13 9.55
CA TYR A 12 1.24 23.87 9.19
C TYR A 12 1.02 22.78 10.25
N GLN A 13 1.30 23.07 11.52
CA GLN A 13 1.09 22.12 12.62
C GLN A 13 -0.39 21.75 12.77
N ALA A 14 -1.30 22.71 12.59
CA ALA A 14 -2.75 22.46 12.64
C ALA A 14 -3.21 21.55 11.50
N LEU A 15 -2.81 21.84 10.26
CA LEU A 15 -3.13 21.01 9.08
C LEU A 15 -2.53 19.61 9.21
N LYS A 16 -1.26 19.51 9.61
CA LYS A 16 -0.60 18.22 9.88
C LYS A 16 -1.39 17.40 10.90
N TYR A 17 -1.72 18.01 12.05
CA TYR A 17 -2.52 17.35 13.08
C TYR A 17 -3.88 16.90 12.54
N THR A 18 -4.53 17.72 11.70
CA THR A 18 -5.79 17.35 11.07
C THR A 18 -5.64 16.12 10.18
N VAL A 19 -4.62 16.09 9.31
CA VAL A 19 -4.34 14.96 8.42
C VAL A 19 -4.04 13.69 9.22
N GLU A 20 -3.21 13.80 10.26
CA GLU A 20 -2.81 12.67 11.10
C GLU A 20 -3.98 12.03 11.85
N ASN A 21 -4.94 12.82 12.34
CA ASN A 21 -6.00 12.36 13.24
C ASN A 21 -7.37 12.18 12.56
N TYR A 22 -7.62 12.85 11.45
CA TYR A 22 -8.94 12.88 10.80
C TYR A 22 -8.88 12.55 9.30
N GLY A 23 -7.70 12.52 8.71
CA GLY A 23 -7.52 12.37 7.27
C GLY A 23 -8.10 13.55 6.48
N GLY A 24 -8.49 13.31 5.23
CA GLY A 24 -8.99 14.38 4.36
C GLY A 24 -9.17 13.98 2.91
N THR A 25 -9.67 14.93 2.12
CA THR A 25 -9.66 14.86 0.65
C THR A 25 -8.70 15.92 0.12
N PHE A 26 -7.79 15.52 -0.76
CA PHE A 26 -6.71 16.35 -1.28
C PHE A 26 -6.85 16.50 -2.79
N ASP A 27 -6.96 17.75 -3.22
CA ASP A 27 -6.99 18.21 -4.60
C ASP A 27 -5.59 18.58 -5.14
N GLN A 28 -4.56 18.42 -4.31
CA GLN A 28 -3.15 18.59 -4.62
C GLN A 28 -2.32 17.48 -3.97
N ASP A 29 -1.05 17.37 -4.37
CA ASP A 29 -0.11 16.45 -3.75
C ASP A 29 0.09 16.77 -2.27
N VAL A 30 0.07 15.73 -1.43
CA VAL A 30 0.52 15.83 -0.04
C VAL A 30 1.99 15.42 -0.01
N ILE A 31 2.86 16.35 0.38
CA ILE A 31 4.30 16.11 0.45
C ILE A 31 4.73 16.07 1.91
N ILE A 32 5.29 14.94 2.34
CA ILE A 32 6.00 14.81 3.61
C ILE A 32 7.48 15.04 3.33
N ALA A 33 7.98 16.22 3.64
CA ALA A 33 9.35 16.62 3.36
C ALA A 33 10.39 15.79 4.15
N ALA A 34 11.63 15.77 3.69
CA ALA A 34 12.73 15.13 4.41
C ALA A 34 12.86 15.70 5.83
N GLY A 35 13.00 14.82 6.83
CA GLY A 35 13.04 15.19 8.25
C GLY A 35 11.68 15.38 8.92
N GLU A 36 10.58 15.38 8.16
CA GLU A 36 9.23 15.38 8.72
C GLU A 36 8.72 13.95 8.97
N THR A 37 7.89 13.81 9.99
CA THR A 37 7.19 12.55 10.30
C THR A 37 5.69 12.80 10.41
N PHE A 38 4.88 12.08 9.62
CA PHE A 38 3.43 12.05 9.76
C PHE A 38 2.99 10.74 10.39
N ASN A 39 2.16 10.81 11.43
CA ASN A 39 1.64 9.64 12.15
C ASN A 39 0.13 9.51 11.93
N LEU A 40 -0.26 8.82 10.86
CA LEU A 40 -1.66 8.56 10.56
C LEU A 40 -2.24 7.62 11.61
N GLN A 41 -3.27 8.09 12.30
CA GLN A 41 -3.97 7.33 13.35
C GLN A 41 -4.84 6.21 12.76
N PRO A 42 -5.23 5.22 13.58
CA PRO A 42 -6.15 4.17 13.13
C PRO A 42 -7.45 4.75 12.58
N GLY A 43 -7.94 4.21 11.46
CA GLY A 43 -9.24 4.56 10.88
C GLY A 43 -9.28 5.82 10.02
N ILE A 44 -8.18 6.56 9.91
CA ILE A 44 -8.15 7.75 9.05
C ILE A 44 -8.25 7.34 7.58
N THR A 45 -8.84 8.22 6.77
CA THR A 45 -8.87 8.04 5.31
C THR A 45 -8.27 9.25 4.61
N LEU A 46 -7.25 9.03 3.78
CA LEU A 46 -6.75 10.03 2.84
C LEU A 46 -7.33 9.74 1.45
N LYS A 47 -8.00 10.73 0.86
CA LYS A 47 -8.61 10.63 -0.47
C LYS A 47 -7.91 11.58 -1.42
N PHE A 48 -7.39 11.08 -2.53
CA PHE A 48 -6.72 11.90 -3.53
C PHE A 48 -7.62 12.06 -4.76
N THR A 49 -7.70 13.28 -5.29
CA THR A 49 -8.29 13.49 -6.61
C THR A 49 -7.42 12.87 -7.71
N PRO A 50 -7.95 12.53 -8.89
CA PRO A 50 -7.14 11.97 -9.96
C PRO A 50 -5.96 12.88 -10.31
N GLY A 51 -4.77 12.29 -10.43
CA GLY A 51 -3.53 13.02 -10.74
C GLY A 51 -2.84 13.64 -9.53
N THR A 52 -3.31 13.41 -8.31
CA THR A 52 -2.63 13.81 -7.07
C THR A 52 -2.20 12.60 -6.25
N GLY A 53 -1.20 12.78 -5.39
CA GLY A 53 -0.64 11.67 -4.62
C GLY A 53 -0.07 12.06 -3.26
N LEU A 54 0.46 11.05 -2.56
CA LEU A 54 1.19 11.20 -1.32
C LEU A 54 2.66 10.92 -1.58
N ILE A 55 3.48 11.97 -1.53
CA ILE A 55 4.93 11.89 -1.77
C ILE A 55 5.64 11.96 -0.42
N VAL A 56 6.39 10.93 -0.06
CA VAL A 56 7.04 10.83 1.26
C VAL A 56 8.56 10.91 1.11
N TYR A 57 9.15 12.09 1.27
CA TYR A 57 10.62 12.22 1.42
C TYR A 57 11.09 12.06 2.88
N GLY A 58 10.16 12.20 3.83
CA GLY A 58 10.39 11.99 5.26
C GLY A 58 9.93 10.61 5.74
N THR A 59 9.15 10.59 6.80
CA THR A 59 8.58 9.37 7.38
C THR A 59 7.06 9.46 7.42
N LEU A 60 6.39 8.43 6.92
CA LEU A 60 4.95 8.24 7.06
C LEU A 60 4.73 6.98 7.89
N ASN A 61 4.20 7.13 9.10
CA ASN A 61 3.79 6.02 9.95
C ASN A 61 2.28 5.85 9.81
N VAL A 62 1.85 4.68 9.34
CA VAL A 62 0.44 4.35 9.13
C VAL A 62 -0.01 3.39 10.23
N ASN A 63 -0.47 3.93 11.36
CA ASN A 63 -0.80 3.14 12.55
C ASN A 63 -2.22 2.58 12.45
N GLY A 64 -2.45 1.61 11.57
CA GLY A 64 -3.73 0.88 11.55
C GLY A 64 -3.96 0.09 12.86
N GLN A 65 -5.21 -0.17 13.20
CA GLN A 65 -5.58 -1.17 14.22
C GLN A 65 -6.48 -2.25 13.61
N GLN A 66 -6.61 -3.40 14.27
CA GLN A 66 -7.50 -4.47 13.83
C GLN A 66 -8.93 -3.94 13.67
N GLY A 67 -9.50 -4.08 12.47
CA GLY A 67 -10.82 -3.55 12.14
C GLY A 67 -10.89 -2.02 11.97
N ASN A 68 -9.76 -1.32 12.09
CA ASN A 68 -9.66 0.14 11.98
C ASN A 68 -8.38 0.56 11.23
N SER A 69 -8.24 0.07 9.99
CA SER A 69 -7.12 0.39 9.11
C SER A 69 -7.14 1.86 8.67
N ALA A 70 -5.98 2.48 8.60
CA ALA A 70 -5.83 3.71 7.82
C ALA A 70 -5.95 3.37 6.33
N THR A 71 -6.71 4.18 5.58
CA THR A 71 -7.10 3.89 4.20
C THR A 71 -6.65 5.00 3.24
N PHE A 72 -6.03 4.64 2.13
CA PHE A 72 -5.75 5.55 1.01
C PHE A 72 -6.70 5.21 -0.14
N THR A 73 -7.44 6.20 -0.68
CA THR A 73 -8.44 5.94 -1.74
C THR A 73 -8.25 6.82 -2.98
N ARG A 74 -8.46 6.19 -4.16
CA ARG A 74 -8.33 6.69 -5.56
C ARG A 74 -6.91 6.83 -6.10
N SER A 75 -6.81 6.98 -7.43
CA SER A 75 -5.59 6.90 -8.24
C SER A 75 -4.47 7.80 -7.74
N GLY A 76 -3.27 7.26 -7.61
CA GLY A 76 -2.11 8.01 -7.13
C GLY A 76 -0.92 7.10 -6.81
N THR A 77 0.21 7.74 -6.50
CA THR A 77 1.45 7.07 -6.10
C THR A 77 1.60 7.10 -4.58
N ILE A 78 1.95 5.97 -3.99
CA ILE A 78 2.49 5.83 -2.63
C ILE A 78 3.98 5.50 -2.83
N ALA A 79 4.88 6.40 -2.48
CA ALA A 79 6.31 6.18 -2.65
C ALA A 79 7.09 6.41 -1.36
N TYR A 80 8.16 5.64 -1.14
CA TYR A 80 9.12 5.81 -0.03
C TYR A 80 8.47 5.78 1.37
N ALA A 81 7.37 5.04 1.52
CA ALA A 81 6.62 4.96 2.76
C ALA A 81 6.96 3.69 3.57
N THR A 82 6.81 3.75 4.89
CA THR A 82 6.78 2.56 5.76
C THR A 82 5.34 2.34 6.26
N ILE A 83 4.73 1.23 5.86
CA ILE A 83 3.38 0.85 6.28
C ILE A 83 3.52 -0.34 7.20
N GLU A 84 3.10 -0.20 8.46
CA GLU A 84 3.25 -1.28 9.43
C GLU A 84 2.09 -1.42 10.42
N HIS A 85 1.97 -2.61 11.02
CA HIS A 85 0.96 -2.92 12.04
C HIS A 85 -0.50 -2.81 11.56
N THR A 86 -0.73 -3.00 10.26
CA THR A 86 -2.07 -2.91 9.64
C THR A 86 -2.75 -4.27 9.51
N THR A 87 -4.08 -4.32 9.36
CA THR A 87 -4.73 -5.56 8.87
C THR A 87 -4.32 -5.85 7.43
N LYS A 88 -4.52 -4.86 6.55
CA LYS A 88 -4.01 -4.86 5.17
C LYS A 88 -3.13 -3.64 4.99
N GLY A 89 -1.94 -3.79 4.42
CA GLY A 89 -1.03 -2.65 4.22
C GLY A 89 -1.62 -1.65 3.24
N ILE A 90 -1.97 -2.11 2.04
CA ILE A 90 -2.61 -1.32 0.99
C ILE A 90 -3.83 -2.07 0.47
N ASP A 91 -4.98 -1.41 0.42
CA ASP A 91 -6.25 -1.98 -0.07
C ASP A 91 -6.74 -1.21 -1.30
N VAL A 92 -6.58 -1.81 -2.48
CA VAL A 92 -6.92 -1.21 -3.77
C VAL A 92 -8.27 -1.72 -4.24
N ARG A 93 -9.26 -0.81 -4.25
CA ARG A 93 -10.63 -1.03 -4.73
C ARG A 93 -11.01 -0.10 -5.88
N THR A 94 -10.09 0.15 -6.80
CA THR A 94 -10.36 1.03 -7.95
C THR A 94 -11.11 0.29 -9.06
N SER A 95 -11.62 1.07 -10.01
CA SER A 95 -12.13 0.58 -11.28
C SER A 95 -11.41 1.32 -12.41
N SER A 96 -11.42 0.76 -13.62
CA SER A 96 -10.89 1.46 -14.80
C SER A 96 -11.48 2.88 -14.92
N PRO A 97 -10.68 3.92 -15.28
CA PRO A 97 -9.26 3.88 -15.67
C PRO A 97 -8.29 4.17 -14.51
N TYR A 98 -8.73 4.07 -13.24
CA TYR A 98 -7.93 4.50 -12.10
C TYR A 98 -6.92 3.43 -11.66
N SER A 99 -5.63 3.78 -11.64
CA SER A 99 -4.54 2.93 -11.15
C SER A 99 -3.87 3.47 -9.88
N VAL A 100 -3.25 2.59 -9.12
CA VAL A 100 -2.41 2.93 -7.95
C VAL A 100 -0.98 2.50 -8.22
N THR A 101 -0.01 3.34 -7.88
CA THR A 101 1.42 2.98 -7.90
C THR A 101 1.94 2.89 -6.47
N VAL A 102 2.68 1.83 -6.16
CA VAL A 102 3.38 1.63 -4.89
C VAL A 102 4.85 1.45 -5.22
N ASP A 103 5.70 2.37 -4.77
CA ASP A 103 7.09 2.47 -5.21
C ASP A 103 8.04 2.64 -4.03
N ASN A 104 9.15 1.91 -3.97
CA ASN A 104 10.17 2.07 -2.94
C ASN A 104 9.62 2.04 -1.48
N CYS A 105 8.55 1.28 -1.24
CA CYS A 105 7.88 1.21 0.07
C CYS A 105 8.30 -0.02 0.87
N THR A 106 8.28 0.10 2.19
CA THR A 106 8.33 -1.05 3.11
C THR A 106 6.93 -1.29 3.68
N ILE A 107 6.37 -2.48 3.46
CA ILE A 107 5.07 -2.89 3.99
C ILE A 107 5.32 -4.09 4.90
N GLN A 108 5.15 -3.90 6.21
CA GLN A 108 5.54 -4.92 7.18
C GLN A 108 4.54 -5.14 8.32
N ASN A 109 4.70 -6.25 9.05
CA ASN A 109 3.94 -6.53 10.28
C ASN A 109 2.40 -6.45 10.09
N PHE A 110 1.90 -6.84 8.92
CA PHE A 110 0.47 -6.90 8.63
C PHE A 110 -0.14 -8.25 9.03
N THR A 111 -1.45 -8.29 9.29
CA THR A 111 -2.12 -9.51 9.77
C THR A 111 -2.90 -10.29 8.71
N GLU A 112 -3.29 -9.66 7.60
CA GLU A 112 -3.97 -10.32 6.47
C GLU A 112 -3.17 -10.25 5.16
N GLN A 113 -3.08 -9.11 4.47
CA GLN A 113 -2.29 -9.00 3.24
C GLN A 113 -1.44 -7.74 3.24
N GLY A 114 -0.23 -7.80 2.70
CA GLY A 114 0.58 -6.60 2.49
C GLY A 114 -0.11 -5.66 1.51
N ILE A 115 -0.47 -6.19 0.34
CA ILE A 115 -1.27 -5.50 -0.67
C ILE A 115 -2.45 -6.37 -1.06
N TYR A 116 -3.66 -5.81 -1.01
CA TYR A 116 -4.91 -6.46 -1.36
C TYR A 116 -5.59 -5.69 -2.49
N VAL A 117 -5.72 -6.31 -3.66
CA VAL A 117 -6.36 -5.73 -4.84
C VAL A 117 -7.60 -6.53 -5.17
N ILE A 118 -8.73 -5.84 -5.36
CA ILE A 118 -10.01 -6.45 -5.80
C ILE A 118 -10.65 -5.64 -6.93
N ASN A 119 -11.73 -6.19 -7.49
CA ASN A 119 -12.55 -5.60 -8.56
C ASN A 119 -11.78 -5.43 -9.87
N GLU A 120 -11.75 -4.23 -10.46
CA GLU A 120 -10.97 -3.90 -11.66
C GLU A 120 -9.76 -3.02 -11.27
N GLY A 121 -9.26 -3.19 -10.05
CA GLY A 121 -8.20 -2.35 -9.52
C GLY A 121 -6.89 -2.57 -10.27
N GLU A 122 -6.39 -1.55 -10.95
CA GLU A 122 -5.09 -1.57 -11.62
C GLU A 122 -4.01 -1.10 -10.65
N ILE A 123 -2.90 -1.84 -10.56
CA ILE A 123 -1.81 -1.51 -9.64
C ILE A 123 -0.44 -1.74 -10.29
N THR A 124 0.52 -0.87 -9.97
CA THR A 124 1.95 -1.10 -10.17
C THR A 124 2.63 -1.12 -8.81
N VAL A 125 3.34 -2.20 -8.49
CA VAL A 125 4.14 -2.34 -7.28
C VAL A 125 5.59 -2.52 -7.70
N GLN A 126 6.47 -1.62 -7.29
CA GLN A 126 7.86 -1.63 -7.69
C GLN A 126 8.82 -1.33 -6.54
N ASP A 127 9.98 -1.97 -6.53
CA ASP A 127 11.08 -1.72 -5.60
C ASP A 127 10.69 -1.75 -4.12
N CYS A 128 9.67 -2.55 -3.77
CA CYS A 128 9.14 -2.62 -2.42
C CYS A 128 9.75 -3.78 -1.60
N LEU A 129 9.68 -3.65 -0.28
CA LEU A 129 9.86 -4.75 0.66
C LEU A 129 8.52 -5.09 1.32
N ILE A 130 8.07 -6.34 1.22
CA ILE A 130 6.82 -6.81 1.83
C ILE A 130 7.12 -8.01 2.73
N GLN A 131 6.80 -7.91 4.03
CA GLN A 131 7.08 -8.98 5.00
C GLN A 131 6.10 -9.05 6.18
N ALA A 132 5.78 -10.24 6.69
CA ALA A 132 5.01 -10.35 7.94
C ALA A 132 5.46 -11.55 8.79
N PRO A 133 6.63 -11.49 9.45
CA PRO A 133 7.21 -12.66 10.14
C PRO A 133 6.32 -13.29 11.23
N ALA A 134 5.39 -12.52 11.80
CA ALA A 134 4.49 -12.96 12.86
C ALA A 134 3.01 -13.00 12.44
N GLY A 135 2.69 -12.89 11.15
CA GLY A 135 1.31 -12.78 10.68
C GLY A 135 1.15 -12.84 9.16
N GLY A 136 0.01 -12.36 8.68
CA GLY A 136 -0.29 -12.31 7.26
C GLY A 136 -0.79 -13.64 6.68
N SER A 137 -1.40 -13.53 5.52
CA SER A 137 -1.83 -14.62 4.65
C SER A 137 -1.17 -14.51 3.28
N HIS A 138 -0.97 -13.28 2.80
CA HIS A 138 -0.33 -13.01 1.51
C HIS A 138 0.58 -11.79 1.58
N GLY A 139 1.69 -11.78 0.83
CA GLY A 139 2.41 -10.55 0.51
C GLY A 139 1.54 -9.66 -0.38
N ILE A 140 1.17 -10.18 -1.55
CA ILE A 140 0.29 -9.50 -2.51
C ILE A 140 -0.83 -10.45 -2.93
N TYR A 141 -2.08 -10.00 -2.80
CA TYR A 141 -3.26 -10.69 -3.29
C TYR A 141 -3.92 -9.88 -4.40
N LEU A 142 -3.92 -10.43 -5.61
CA LEU A 142 -4.40 -9.81 -6.85
C LEU A 142 -5.67 -10.51 -7.31
N ALA A 143 -6.82 -10.03 -6.83
CA ALA A 143 -8.12 -10.44 -7.33
C ALA A 143 -8.67 -9.39 -8.29
N GLY A 144 -9.22 -9.83 -9.42
CA GLY A 144 -9.88 -8.91 -10.33
C GLY A 144 -9.94 -9.39 -11.76
N LYS A 145 -11.06 -9.07 -12.41
CA LYS A 145 -11.33 -9.44 -13.79
C LYS A 145 -10.87 -8.26 -14.66
N TYR A 146 -10.01 -8.53 -15.64
CA TYR A 146 -9.56 -7.58 -16.67
C TYR A 146 -8.45 -6.57 -16.30
N ASN A 147 -7.91 -6.58 -15.08
CA ASN A 147 -6.71 -5.81 -14.73
C ASN A 147 -5.41 -6.53 -15.17
N VAL A 148 -4.35 -5.76 -15.38
CA VAL A 148 -3.00 -6.21 -15.80
C VAL A 148 -1.98 -5.73 -14.75
N PRO A 149 -2.12 -6.14 -13.48
CA PRO A 149 -1.31 -5.61 -12.41
C PRO A 149 0.17 -5.92 -12.65
N VAL A 150 1.03 -4.96 -12.34
CA VAL A 150 2.48 -5.07 -12.48
C VAL A 150 3.12 -5.18 -11.11
N VAL A 151 3.97 -6.18 -10.90
CA VAL A 151 4.83 -6.29 -9.72
C VAL A 151 6.27 -6.48 -10.19
N SER A 152 7.16 -5.56 -9.84
CA SER A 152 8.56 -5.62 -10.25
C SER A 152 9.56 -5.20 -9.19
N GLY A 153 10.81 -5.69 -9.28
CA GLY A 153 11.90 -5.30 -8.38
C GLY A 153 11.62 -5.53 -6.89
N THR A 154 10.54 -6.25 -6.55
CA THR A 154 9.97 -6.26 -5.21
C THR A 154 10.44 -7.51 -4.47
N THR A 155 10.85 -7.32 -3.21
CA THR A 155 11.19 -8.41 -2.30
C THR A 155 9.98 -8.75 -1.43
N ILE A 156 9.49 -9.98 -1.53
CA ILE A 156 8.41 -10.50 -0.69
C ILE A 156 8.96 -11.67 0.11
N LYS A 157 8.83 -11.61 1.43
CA LYS A 157 9.38 -12.65 2.30
C LYS A 157 8.61 -12.84 3.58
N ASP A 158 8.85 -13.95 4.27
CA ASP A 158 8.30 -14.21 5.61
C ASP A 158 6.77 -14.05 5.63
N VAL A 159 6.08 -14.59 4.62
CA VAL A 159 4.60 -14.60 4.49
C VAL A 159 4.12 -15.97 4.01
N PRO A 160 2.89 -16.42 4.32
CA PRO A 160 2.45 -17.73 3.85
C PRO A 160 2.41 -17.86 2.33
N ILE A 161 1.82 -16.88 1.62
CA ILE A 161 1.82 -16.84 0.15
C ILE A 161 2.47 -15.55 -0.31
N GLY A 162 3.51 -15.60 -1.14
CA GLY A 162 4.18 -14.40 -1.65
C GLY A 162 3.25 -13.55 -2.52
N ILE A 163 2.85 -14.09 -3.68
CA ILE A 163 1.87 -13.47 -4.58
C ILE A 163 0.77 -14.48 -4.92
N GLU A 164 -0.50 -14.11 -4.73
CA GLU A 164 -1.63 -14.85 -5.30
C GLU A 164 -2.33 -14.03 -6.38
N ARG A 165 -2.48 -14.59 -7.58
CA ARG A 165 -3.28 -14.02 -8.67
C ARG A 165 -4.51 -14.88 -8.95
N ILE A 166 -5.69 -14.32 -8.76
CA ILE A 166 -6.97 -15.04 -8.90
C ILE A 166 -7.97 -14.35 -9.85
N ASN A 167 -8.71 -15.15 -10.62
CA ASN A 167 -9.89 -14.74 -11.40
C ASN A 167 -9.65 -13.57 -12.37
N GLY A 168 -8.73 -13.73 -13.33
CA GLY A 168 -8.53 -12.70 -14.34
C GLY A 168 -7.90 -13.20 -15.62
N PRO A 169 -8.54 -12.97 -16.79
CA PRO A 169 -7.94 -13.28 -18.08
C PRO A 169 -6.80 -12.31 -18.46
N GLY A 170 -6.68 -11.17 -17.75
CA GLY A 170 -5.57 -10.24 -17.92
C GLY A 170 -4.30 -10.77 -17.26
N ALA A 171 -3.22 -10.83 -18.04
CA ALA A 171 -1.92 -11.28 -17.58
C ALA A 171 -1.39 -10.29 -16.53
N ALA A 172 -1.21 -10.71 -15.28
CA ALA A 172 -0.37 -9.94 -14.37
C ALA A 172 1.08 -10.03 -14.85
N LEU A 173 1.84 -8.95 -14.80
CA LEU A 173 3.27 -8.93 -15.15
C LEU A 173 4.08 -8.98 -13.85
N LEU A 174 4.76 -10.10 -13.61
CA LEU A 174 5.54 -10.33 -12.40
C LEU A 174 7.01 -10.55 -12.79
N TYR A 175 7.86 -9.54 -12.62
CA TYR A 175 9.25 -9.64 -13.08
C TYR A 175 10.29 -9.06 -12.14
N ASP A 176 11.53 -9.54 -12.20
CA ASP A 176 12.64 -9.07 -11.36
C ASP A 176 12.33 -9.10 -9.84
N ASN A 177 11.40 -9.96 -9.40
CA ASN A 177 10.99 -10.05 -8.01
C ASN A 177 11.82 -11.09 -7.26
N THR A 178 12.06 -10.87 -5.97
CA THR A 178 12.63 -11.88 -5.07
C THR A 178 11.55 -12.34 -4.10
N ILE A 179 11.15 -13.61 -4.18
CA ILE A 179 10.11 -14.17 -3.31
C ILE A 179 10.70 -15.35 -2.53
N ARG A 180 10.76 -15.21 -1.21
CA ARG A 180 11.52 -16.13 -0.37
C ARG A 180 10.95 -16.40 0.99
N ASP A 181 11.32 -17.52 1.59
CA ASP A 181 10.93 -17.87 2.95
C ASP A 181 9.39 -17.80 3.13
N CYS A 182 8.65 -18.10 2.06
CA CYS A 182 7.19 -18.19 2.05
C CYS A 182 6.76 -19.66 1.97
N THR A 183 5.56 -20.02 2.43
CA THR A 183 5.05 -21.37 2.15
C THR A 183 4.82 -21.56 0.64
N THR A 184 4.21 -20.59 -0.03
CA THR A 184 4.06 -20.60 -1.49
C THR A 184 4.62 -19.31 -2.06
N GLY A 185 5.55 -19.40 -3.01
CA GLY A 185 6.11 -18.20 -3.65
C GLY A 185 5.06 -17.47 -4.49
N ILE A 186 4.60 -18.09 -5.57
CA ILE A 186 3.54 -17.56 -6.44
C ILE A 186 2.44 -18.61 -6.59
N LYS A 187 1.19 -18.19 -6.36
CA LYS A 187 -0.01 -19.00 -6.53
C LYS A 187 -0.93 -18.38 -7.58
N THR A 188 -1.48 -19.21 -8.46
CA THR A 188 -2.40 -18.77 -9.52
C THR A 188 -3.68 -19.59 -9.50
N ASN A 189 -4.83 -18.93 -9.68
CA ASN A 189 -6.12 -19.60 -9.80
C ASN A 189 -6.99 -18.90 -10.87
N LEU A 190 -7.35 -19.63 -11.93
CA LEU A 190 -8.11 -19.07 -13.07
C LEU A 190 -7.48 -17.78 -13.61
N SER A 191 -6.15 -17.79 -13.77
CA SER A 191 -5.33 -16.66 -14.19
C SER A 191 -4.08 -17.13 -14.93
N SER A 192 -3.53 -16.25 -15.77
CA SER A 192 -2.35 -16.53 -16.61
C SER A 192 -1.34 -15.38 -16.53
N PRO A 193 -0.60 -15.23 -15.40
CA PRO A 193 0.42 -14.20 -15.30
C PRO A 193 1.62 -14.50 -16.19
N GLU A 194 2.30 -13.45 -16.65
CA GLU A 194 3.64 -13.54 -17.23
C GLU A 194 4.66 -13.35 -16.12
N ILE A 195 5.56 -14.34 -15.96
CA ILE A 195 6.55 -14.36 -14.89
C ILE A 195 7.92 -14.55 -15.53
N TYR A 196 8.83 -13.59 -15.31
CA TYR A 196 10.19 -13.68 -15.86
C TYR A 196 11.20 -13.01 -14.93
N ASN A 197 12.46 -13.45 -15.00
CA ASN A 197 13.58 -12.92 -14.20
C ASN A 197 13.35 -12.82 -12.67
N SER A 198 12.38 -13.56 -12.14
CA SER A 198 12.07 -13.55 -10.71
C SER A 198 12.78 -14.70 -10.01
N TYR A 199 13.33 -14.42 -8.83
CA TYR A 199 14.02 -15.39 -7.99
C TYR A 199 13.07 -15.91 -6.90
N LEU A 200 12.60 -17.15 -7.07
CA LEU A 200 11.78 -17.86 -6.07
C LEU A 200 12.68 -18.85 -5.33
N HIS A 201 12.95 -18.61 -4.05
CA HIS A 201 13.87 -19.46 -3.28
C HIS A 201 13.37 -19.74 -1.88
N THR A 202 13.80 -20.87 -1.29
CA THR A 202 13.47 -21.27 0.09
C THR A 202 11.98 -21.26 0.44
N ASN A 203 11.11 -21.36 -0.57
CA ASN A 203 9.67 -21.50 -0.37
C ASN A 203 9.31 -22.98 -0.19
N THR A 204 8.42 -23.33 0.75
CA THR A 204 8.17 -24.72 1.19
C THR A 204 6.75 -25.22 0.97
#